data_AF-A0A928DLF8-F1
#
_entry.id   AF-A0A928DLF8-F1
#
_cell.length_a   1.000
_cell.length_b   1.000
_cell.length_c   1.000
_cell.angle_alpha   90.00
_cell.angle_beta   90.00
_cell.angle_gamma   90.00
#
_symmetry.space_group_name_H-M   'P 1'
#
loop_
_entity.id
_entity.type
_entity.pdbx_description
1 polymer ?
#
loop_
_entity_poly.entity_id
_entity_poly.type
_entity_poly.pdbx_seq_one_letter_code
_entity_poly.pdbx_strand_id
1 'polypeptide(L)'
;MSSAARQAFIDTIPVMTGYLALGFGFGIMLQTSGFPVWLAPVMSITMYAGAMQYVAVGLLSSGASLLTVGLTTFLVNARHLFYGISMLDKFKGTGKRTPYLIFALTDETYSLLCQETPHIPLTERKHYYFCICFFNHCYWITGCTLGAVTGSLVSFNSQGIDFVLTALFITIFIEQWRSMEKHYPAIMGAVVTAASLVLCGKENFIIPAMVAILLLLCIHKEEVSHG
;
A
#
# COMPACT_ATOMS: atom_id res chain seq x y z
N MET A 1 29.15 7.40 4.59
CA MET A 1 27.83 7.01 5.13
C MET A 1 28.04 6.61 6.58
N SER A 2 27.18 7.02 7.54
CA SER A 2 27.24 6.49 8.91
C SER A 2 27.09 4.96 8.89
N SER A 3 27.62 4.26 9.89
CA SER A 3 27.50 2.80 10.03
C SER A 3 26.04 2.36 9.88
N ALA A 4 25.10 3.05 10.54
CA ALA A 4 23.67 2.83 10.42
C ALA A 4 23.10 3.05 9.01
N ALA A 5 23.50 4.09 8.28
CA ALA A 5 22.97 4.33 6.93
C ALA A 5 23.42 3.25 5.93
N ARG A 6 24.66 2.77 6.07
CA ARG A 6 25.17 1.67 5.25
C ARG A 6 24.42 0.37 5.55
N GLN A 7 24.20 0.07 6.83
CA GLN A 7 23.48 -1.14 7.22
C GLN A 7 22.02 -1.08 6.76
N ALA A 8 21.35 0.06 6.96
CA ALA A 8 19.98 0.26 6.49
C ALA A 8 19.85 0.01 4.98
N PHE A 9 20.81 0.51 4.18
CA PHE A 9 20.82 0.25 2.74
C PHE A 9 20.88 -1.25 2.43
N ILE A 10 21.81 -1.98 3.05
CA ILE A 10 21.97 -3.44 2.86
C ILE A 10 20.69 -4.19 3.21
N ASP A 11 20.08 -3.86 4.35
CA ASP A 11 18.86 -4.52 4.83
C ASP A 11 17.64 -4.22 3.93
N THR A 12 17.64 -3.07 3.25
CA THR A 12 16.57 -2.70 2.31
C THR A 12 16.76 -3.23 0.89
N ILE A 13 17.87 -3.91 0.55
CA ILE A 13 18.11 -4.44 -0.80
C ILE A 13 16.97 -5.35 -1.30
N PRO A 14 16.44 -6.31 -0.51
CA PRO A 14 15.35 -7.16 -0.96
C PRO A 14 14.07 -6.36 -1.26
N VAL A 15 13.76 -5.38 -0.42
CA VAL A 15 12.59 -4.50 -0.56
C VAL A 15 12.73 -3.58 -1.77
N MET A 16 13.94 -3.08 -2.04
CA MET A 16 14.26 -2.21 -3.16
C MET A 16 13.82 -2.83 -4.49
N THR A 17 14.12 -4.11 -4.73
CA THR A 17 13.76 -4.79 -5.98
C THR A 17 12.25 -4.86 -6.16
N GLY A 18 11.52 -5.21 -5.11
CA GLY A 18 10.05 -5.23 -5.11
C GLY A 18 9.47 -3.84 -5.40
N TYR A 19 10.00 -2.80 -4.75
CA TYR A 19 9.48 -1.43 -4.84
C TYR A 19 9.76 -0.82 -6.21
N LEU A 20 10.92 -1.10 -6.80
CA LEU A 20 11.23 -0.65 -8.15
C LEU A 20 10.35 -1.36 -9.18
N ALA A 21 10.15 -2.67 -9.08
CA ALA A 21 9.33 -3.44 -10.02
C ALA A 21 7.84 -3.05 -9.93
N LEU A 22 7.30 -3.03 -8.70
CA LEU A 22 5.91 -2.64 -8.44
C LEU A 22 5.69 -1.15 -8.71
N GLY A 23 6.65 -0.28 -8.38
CA GLY A 23 6.55 1.14 -8.72
C GLY A 23 6.53 1.34 -10.24
N PHE A 24 7.41 0.64 -10.96
CA PHE A 24 7.47 0.71 -12.42
C PHE A 24 6.15 0.29 -13.08
N GLY A 25 5.57 -0.83 -12.63
CA GLY A 25 4.24 -1.27 -13.09
C GLY A 25 3.15 -0.22 -12.84
N PHE A 26 3.15 0.42 -11.67
CA PHE A 26 2.21 1.48 -11.33
C PHE A 26 2.34 2.67 -12.27
N GLY A 27 3.58 3.13 -12.51
CA GLY A 27 3.85 4.27 -13.37
C GLY A 27 3.38 4.04 -14.81
N ILE A 28 3.62 2.84 -15.36
CA ILE A 28 3.09 2.46 -16.68
C ILE A 28 1.58 2.49 -16.65
N MET A 29 0.95 1.81 -15.68
CA MET A 29 -0.50 1.73 -15.59
C MET A 29 -1.12 3.14 -15.56
N LEU A 30 -0.60 4.04 -14.72
CA LEU A 30 -1.06 5.41 -14.61
C LEU A 30 -1.02 6.16 -15.95
N GLN A 31 0.08 6.05 -16.71
CA GLN A 31 0.18 6.65 -18.04
C GLN A 31 -0.82 6.06 -19.01
N THR A 32 -0.92 4.74 -19.03
CA THR A 32 -1.78 4.05 -19.97
C THR A 32 -3.28 4.28 -19.68
N SER A 33 -3.62 4.60 -18.43
CA SER A 33 -4.93 5.09 -18.00
C SER A 33 -5.22 6.55 -18.41
N GLY A 34 -4.28 7.22 -19.08
CA GLY A 34 -4.44 8.59 -19.60
C GLY A 34 -4.09 9.70 -18.63
N PHE A 35 -3.53 9.39 -17.45
CA PHE A 35 -3.10 10.41 -16.48
C PHE A 35 -1.72 11.00 -16.85
N PRO A 36 -1.41 12.23 -16.43
CA PRO A 36 -0.14 12.86 -16.75
C PRO A 36 1.03 12.28 -15.95
N VAL A 37 2.23 12.30 -16.54
CA VAL A 37 3.46 11.67 -15.98
C VAL A 37 3.79 12.17 -14.58
N TRP A 38 3.61 13.48 -14.36
CA TRP A 38 3.92 14.12 -13.09
C TRP A 38 3.03 13.61 -11.93
N LEU A 39 1.87 13.01 -12.24
CA LEU A 39 0.97 12.51 -11.20
C LEU A 39 1.56 11.28 -10.50
N ALA A 40 2.42 10.49 -11.15
CA ALA A 40 3.04 9.30 -10.55
C ALA A 40 3.92 9.63 -9.33
N PRO A 41 4.91 10.55 -9.43
CA PRO A 41 5.69 10.96 -8.26
C PRO A 41 4.85 11.71 -7.23
N VAL A 42 3.88 12.53 -7.65
CA VAL A 42 2.99 13.24 -6.70
C VAL A 42 2.19 12.26 -5.85
N MET A 43 1.53 11.27 -6.49
CA MET A 43 0.82 10.22 -5.77
C MET A 43 1.77 9.40 -4.89
N SER A 44 2.99 9.13 -5.33
CA SER A 44 3.96 8.34 -4.55
C SER A 44 4.48 9.07 -3.32
N ILE A 45 4.61 10.41 -3.37
CA ILE A 45 5.03 11.24 -2.24
C ILE A 45 3.89 11.43 -1.23
N THR A 46 2.66 11.58 -1.72
CA THR A 46 1.49 11.94 -0.90
C THR A 46 0.68 10.75 -0.42
N MET A 47 0.64 9.68 -1.20
CA MET A 47 -0.13 8.47 -0.96
C MET A 47 0.78 7.25 -1.03
N TYR A 48 1.51 7.03 0.06
CA TYR A 48 2.49 5.95 0.17
C TYR A 48 1.82 4.65 0.63
N ALA A 49 1.03 4.06 -0.28
CA ALA A 49 0.16 2.92 0.04
C ALA A 49 0.20 1.80 -1.01
N GLY A 50 1.21 1.78 -1.89
CA GLY A 50 1.50 0.70 -2.84
C GLY A 50 0.28 0.21 -3.62
N ALA A 51 -0.29 -0.91 -3.18
CA ALA A 51 -1.52 -1.50 -3.72
C ALA A 51 -2.68 -0.50 -3.88
N MET A 52 -2.88 0.42 -2.91
CA MET A 52 -3.97 1.39 -3.01
C MET A 52 -3.75 2.49 -4.05
N GLN A 53 -2.51 2.74 -4.48
CA GLN A 53 -2.28 3.62 -5.63
C GLN A 53 -2.84 3.02 -6.91
N TYR A 54 -2.71 1.71 -7.08
CA TYR A 54 -3.31 1.02 -8.21
C TYR A 54 -4.84 1.01 -8.17
N VAL A 55 -5.41 0.70 -7.00
CA VAL A 55 -6.87 0.73 -6.81
C VAL A 55 -7.43 2.13 -7.07
N ALA A 56 -6.75 3.17 -6.57
CA ALA A 56 -7.15 4.55 -6.79
C ALA A 56 -7.16 4.92 -8.27
N VAL A 57 -6.15 4.53 -9.04
CA VAL A 57 -6.12 4.77 -10.50
C VAL A 57 -7.26 4.03 -11.20
N GLY A 58 -7.51 2.76 -10.84
CA GLY A 58 -8.62 1.99 -11.39
C GLY A 58 -9.98 2.65 -11.14
N LEU A 59 -10.23 3.12 -9.91
CA LEU A 59 -11.46 3.82 -9.53
C LEU A 59 -11.60 5.18 -10.24
N LEU A 60 -10.50 5.94 -10.35
CA LEU A 60 -10.50 7.22 -11.05
C LEU A 60 -10.76 7.01 -12.56
N SER A 61 -10.17 5.98 -13.16
CA SER A 61 -10.40 5.60 -14.57
C SER A 61 -11.82 5.10 -14.81
N SER A 62 -12.47 4.46 -13.84
CA SER A 62 -13.86 4.02 -13.96
C SER A 62 -14.88 5.15 -13.75
N GLY A 63 -14.43 6.38 -13.51
CA GLY A 63 -15.30 7.52 -13.22
C GLY A 63 -15.91 7.52 -11.82
N ALA A 64 -15.34 6.77 -10.86
CA ALA A 64 -15.81 6.81 -9.48
C ALA A 64 -15.62 8.21 -8.87
N SER A 65 -16.55 8.60 -7.98
CA SER A 65 -16.44 9.90 -7.32
C SER A 65 -15.17 10.00 -6.45
N LEU A 66 -14.59 11.18 -6.34
CA LEU A 66 -13.44 11.42 -5.45
C LEU A 66 -13.74 11.05 -3.99
N LEU A 67 -15.01 11.19 -3.57
CA LEU A 67 -15.46 10.75 -2.25
C LEU A 67 -15.35 9.23 -2.10
N THR A 68 -15.80 8.46 -3.10
CA THR A 68 -15.67 7.00 -3.13
C THR A 68 -14.19 6.59 -3.08
N VAL A 69 -13.34 7.22 -3.90
CA VAL A 69 -11.89 6.96 -3.91
C VAL A 69 -11.28 7.25 -2.54
N GLY A 70 -11.60 8.38 -1.93
CA GLY A 70 -11.10 8.78 -0.62
C GLY A 70 -11.55 7.84 0.50
N LEU A 71 -12.84 7.48 0.53
CA LEU A 71 -13.38 6.54 1.50
C LEU A 71 -12.79 5.14 1.34
N THR A 72 -12.72 4.62 0.12
CA THR A 72 -12.09 3.31 -0.13
C THR A 72 -10.62 3.33 0.28
N THR A 73 -9.88 4.39 -0.06
CA THR A 73 -8.48 4.57 0.35
C THR A 73 -8.32 4.57 1.86
N PHE A 74 -9.16 5.32 2.58
CA PHE A 74 -9.11 5.38 4.04
C PHE A 74 -9.42 4.03 4.67
N LEU A 75 -10.49 3.37 4.23
CA LEU A 75 -10.96 2.11 4.81
C LEU A 75 -9.97 0.97 4.56
N VAL A 76 -9.40 0.86 3.35
CA VAL A 76 -8.41 -0.20 3.05
C VAL A 76 -7.10 0.05 3.81
N ASN A 77 -6.66 1.30 3.92
CA ASN A 77 -5.43 1.65 4.63
C ASN A 77 -5.57 1.75 6.14
N ALA A 78 -6.76 1.55 6.72
CA ALA A 78 -6.98 1.64 8.16
C ALA A 78 -6.03 0.72 8.96
N ARG A 79 -5.53 -0.37 8.35
CA ARG A 79 -4.51 -1.25 8.94
C ARG A 79 -3.20 -0.52 9.28
N HIS A 80 -2.77 0.41 8.43
CA HIS A 80 -1.55 1.20 8.64
C HIS A 80 -1.64 2.10 9.89
N LEU A 81 -2.87 2.45 10.33
CA LEU A 81 -3.06 3.17 11.59
C LEU A 81 -2.58 2.33 12.79
N PHE A 82 -2.88 1.03 12.79
CA PHE A 82 -2.42 0.12 13.85
C PHE A 82 -0.91 -0.07 13.83
N TYR A 83 -0.28 -0.11 12.65
CA TYR A 83 1.19 -0.14 12.55
C TYR A 83 1.80 1.10 13.18
N GLY A 84 1.27 2.28 12.84
CA GLY A 84 1.67 3.56 13.41
C GLY A 84 1.61 3.54 14.94
N ILE A 85 0.47 3.10 15.49
CA ILE A 85 0.26 2.99 16.96
C ILE A 85 1.25 2.03 17.60
N SER A 86 1.43 0.82 17.04
CA SER A 86 2.36 -0.18 17.59
C SER A 86 3.83 0.27 17.59
N MET A 87 4.20 1.17 16.67
CA MET A 87 5.56 1.70 16.55
C MET A 87 5.77 3.02 17.30
N LEU A 88 4.74 3.59 17.94
CA LEU A 88 4.85 4.88 18.66
C LEU A 88 5.93 4.86 19.74
N ASP A 89 5.99 3.79 20.54
CA ASP A 89 7.01 3.65 21.57
C ASP A 89 8.41 3.46 20.99
N LYS A 90 8.52 2.74 19.85
CA LYS A 90 9.79 2.51 19.14
C LYS A 90 10.33 3.78 18.49
N PHE A 91 9.45 4.70 18.07
CA PHE A 91 9.80 6.02 17.53
C PHE A 91 9.84 7.12 18.59
N LYS A 92 9.63 6.79 19.87
CA LYS A 92 9.65 7.78 20.94
C LYS A 92 11.03 8.45 21.02
N GLY A 93 11.02 9.79 20.97
CA GLY A 93 12.23 10.60 20.98
C GLY A 93 12.99 10.68 19.64
N THR A 94 12.36 10.36 18.50
CA THR A 94 12.87 10.78 17.16
C THR A 94 12.51 12.23 16.81
N GLY A 95 11.77 12.93 17.68
CA GLY A 95 11.44 14.35 17.55
C GLY A 95 10.59 14.65 16.31
N LYS A 96 10.96 15.68 15.55
CA LYS A 96 10.22 16.13 14.35
C LYS A 96 10.11 15.09 13.23
N ARG A 97 10.88 13.99 13.30
CA ARG A 97 10.84 12.91 12.30
C ARG A 97 9.73 11.90 12.54
N THR A 98 9.12 11.87 13.73
CA THR A 98 8.09 10.87 14.08
C THR A 98 6.90 10.84 13.13
N PRO A 99 6.30 11.97 12.71
CA PRO A 99 5.16 11.93 11.76
C PRO A 99 5.54 11.32 10.41
N TYR A 100 6.74 11.62 9.91
CA TYR A 100 7.24 11.03 8.66
C TYR A 100 7.51 9.54 8.80
N LEU A 101 8.09 9.09 9.92
CA LEU A 101 8.34 7.67 10.16
C LEU A 101 7.02 6.88 10.20
N ILE A 102 5.98 7.42 10.80
CA ILE A 102 4.64 6.82 10.82
C ILE A 102 4.05 6.78 9.41
N PHE A 103 4.17 7.88 8.65
CA PHE A 103 3.68 7.94 7.27
C PHE A 103 4.40 6.96 6.34
N ALA A 104 5.71 6.76 6.51
CA ALA A 104 6.53 5.88 5.69
C ALA A 104 6.42 4.39 6.08
N LEU A 105 5.51 4.03 6.99
CA LEU A 105 5.22 2.64 7.32
C LEU A 105 4.42 1.99 6.19
N THR A 106 5.00 0.91 5.67
CA THR A 106 4.39 -0.04 4.74
C THR A 106 4.60 -1.42 5.35
N ASP A 107 3.94 -2.47 4.84
CA ASP A 107 4.12 -3.83 5.37
C ASP A 107 5.60 -4.25 5.39
N GLU A 108 6.36 -3.91 4.34
CA GLU A 108 7.80 -4.24 4.25
C GLU A 108 8.68 -3.38 5.15
N THR A 109 8.40 -2.07 5.23
CA THR A 109 9.11 -1.22 6.19
C THR A 109 8.79 -1.65 7.63
N TYR A 110 7.55 -2.02 7.91
CA TYR A 110 7.12 -2.47 9.23
C TYR A 110 7.79 -3.78 9.61
N SER A 111 7.83 -4.77 8.70
CA SER A 111 8.48 -6.06 8.95
C SER A 111 9.99 -5.89 9.24
N LEU A 112 10.69 -5.08 8.45
CA LEU A 112 12.10 -4.74 8.66
C LEU A 112 12.31 -4.02 10.00
N LEU A 113 11.45 -3.06 10.33
CA LEU A 113 11.56 -2.33 11.59
C LEU A 113 11.19 -3.19 12.79
N CYS A 114 10.36 -4.22 12.66
CA CYS A 114 10.01 -5.16 13.73
C CYS A 114 11.15 -6.11 14.10
N GLN A 115 12.01 -6.45 13.14
CA GLN A 115 13.16 -7.33 13.38
C GLN A 115 14.09 -6.72 14.43
N GLU A 116 14.60 -7.56 15.34
CA GLU A 116 15.65 -7.14 16.25
C GLU A 116 16.94 -6.94 15.44
N THR A 117 17.49 -5.73 15.51
CA THR A 117 18.81 -5.41 14.95
C THR A 117 19.82 -5.33 16.10
N PRO A 118 20.35 -6.47 16.59
CA PRO A 118 21.32 -6.50 17.69
C PRO A 118 22.65 -5.82 17.32
N HIS A 119 22.92 -5.64 16.03
CA HIS A 119 24.16 -5.08 15.51
C HIS A 119 24.22 -3.54 15.46
N ILE A 120 23.11 -2.84 15.74
CA ILE A 120 23.03 -1.37 15.70
C ILE A 120 23.07 -0.78 17.12
N PRO A 121 24.05 0.10 17.44
CA PRO A 121 24.09 0.82 18.72
C PRO A 121 22.79 1.59 18.98
N LEU A 122 22.35 1.64 20.25
CA LEU A 122 21.12 2.33 20.65
C LEU A 122 21.11 3.81 20.22
N THR A 123 22.28 4.45 20.18
CA THR A 123 22.46 5.85 19.77
C THR A 123 22.19 6.07 18.28
N GLU A 124 22.44 5.08 17.42
CA GLU A 124 22.27 5.17 15.97
C GLU A 124 20.93 4.59 15.46
N ARG A 125 20.25 3.80 16.29
CA ARG A 125 19.00 3.09 15.95
C ARG A 125 17.90 3.99 15.38
N LYS A 126 17.77 5.20 15.90
CA LYS A 126 16.81 6.21 15.39
C LYS A 126 17.18 6.71 14.00
N HIS A 127 18.47 6.86 13.72
CA HIS A 127 18.94 7.25 12.40
C HIS A 127 18.80 6.10 11.40
N TYR A 128 19.07 4.87 11.85
CA TYR A 128 18.85 3.64 11.08
C TYR A 128 17.39 3.50 10.62
N TYR A 129 16.40 3.65 11.51
CA TYR A 129 14.98 3.60 11.14
C TYR A 129 14.60 4.66 10.10
N PHE A 130 15.11 5.88 10.28
CA PHE A 130 14.90 6.95 9.31
C PHE A 130 15.50 6.60 7.94
N CYS A 131 16.70 6.03 7.91
CA CYS A 131 17.32 5.61 6.65
C CYS A 131 16.52 4.53 5.93
N ILE A 132 15.99 3.52 6.64
CA ILE A 132 15.10 2.51 6.03
C ILE A 132 13.88 3.16 5.39
N CYS A 133 13.13 3.95 6.17
CA CYS A 133 11.94 4.65 5.69
C CYS A 133 12.25 5.53 4.47
N PHE A 134 13.37 6.26 4.54
CA PHE A 134 13.80 7.16 3.47
C PHE A 134 14.19 6.43 2.20
N PHE A 135 15.01 5.39 2.31
CA PHE A 135 15.44 4.59 1.16
C PHE A 135 14.26 3.90 0.48
N ASN A 136 13.39 3.24 1.24
CA ASN A 136 12.19 2.61 0.70
C ASN A 136 11.32 3.61 -0.06
N HIS A 137 11.10 4.80 0.51
CA HIS A 137 10.30 5.83 -0.13
C HIS A 137 10.96 6.34 -1.42
N CYS A 138 12.28 6.52 -1.43
CA CYS A 138 13.03 6.87 -2.64
C CYS A 138 12.93 5.80 -3.72
N TYR A 139 13.03 4.52 -3.37
CA TYR A 139 12.91 3.41 -4.32
C TYR A 139 11.54 3.39 -4.99
N TRP A 140 10.48 3.56 -4.18
CA TRP A 140 9.12 3.62 -4.68
C TRP A 140 8.91 4.78 -5.66
N ILE A 141 9.27 6.00 -5.26
CA ILE A 141 9.16 7.19 -6.12
C ILE A 141 9.94 6.99 -7.43
N THR A 142 11.15 6.42 -7.33
CA THR A 142 11.99 6.17 -8.51
C THR A 142 11.34 5.16 -9.44
N GLY A 143 10.84 4.04 -8.93
CA GLY A 143 10.11 3.05 -9.70
C GLY A 143 8.90 3.66 -10.41
N CYS A 144 8.04 4.35 -9.67
CA CYS A 144 6.84 5.02 -10.19
C CYS A 144 7.16 6.05 -11.28
N THR A 145 8.20 6.85 -11.07
CA THR A 145 8.61 7.89 -12.02
C THR A 145 9.18 7.26 -13.29
N LEU A 146 10.07 6.26 -13.15
CA LEU A 146 10.64 5.56 -14.31
C LEU A 146 9.56 4.83 -15.12
N GLY A 147 8.61 4.19 -14.43
CA GLY A 147 7.46 3.56 -15.06
C GLY A 147 6.61 4.56 -15.83
N ALA A 148 6.30 5.70 -15.23
CA ALA A 148 5.48 6.73 -15.86
C ALA A 148 6.19 7.42 -17.04
N VAL A 149 7.50 7.70 -16.93
CA VAL A 149 8.26 8.22 -18.06
C VAL A 149 8.28 7.19 -19.19
N THR A 150 8.55 5.92 -18.89
CA THR A 150 8.56 4.86 -19.90
C THR A 150 7.19 4.68 -20.55
N GLY A 151 6.13 4.70 -19.76
CA GLY A 151 4.73 4.67 -20.21
C GLY A 151 4.36 5.82 -21.16
N SER A 152 5.03 6.97 -21.04
CA SER A 152 4.80 8.13 -21.91
C SER A 152 5.59 8.09 -23.22
N LEU A 153 6.74 7.41 -23.22
CA LEU A 153 7.64 7.31 -24.38
C LEU A 153 7.29 6.12 -25.29
N VAL A 154 6.74 5.06 -24.71
CA VAL A 154 6.37 3.84 -25.43
C VAL A 154 4.85 3.77 -25.51
N SER A 155 4.32 3.68 -26.72
CA SER A 155 2.89 3.35 -26.91
C SER A 155 2.66 1.90 -26.50
N PHE A 156 2.37 1.69 -25.22
CA PHE A 156 1.88 0.40 -24.74
C PHE A 156 0.51 0.16 -25.37
N ASN A 157 0.35 -0.96 -26.09
CA ASN A 157 -0.96 -1.35 -26.60
C ASN A 157 -1.89 -1.54 -25.39
N SER A 158 -2.96 -0.75 -25.34
CA SER A 158 -3.92 -0.76 -24.24
C SER A 158 -4.70 -2.07 -24.13
N GLN A 159 -4.68 -2.94 -25.15
CA GLN A 159 -5.33 -4.26 -25.16
C GLN A 159 -4.87 -5.22 -24.04
N GLY A 160 -3.81 -4.91 -23.30
CA GLY A 160 -3.37 -5.70 -22.13
C GLY A 160 -3.65 -5.08 -20.76
N ILE A 161 -4.10 -3.82 -20.67
CA ILE A 161 -4.20 -3.11 -19.38
C ILE A 161 -5.31 -3.69 -18.52
N ASP A 162 -6.46 -4.00 -19.11
CA ASP A 162 -7.57 -4.61 -18.36
C ASP A 162 -7.16 -5.94 -17.74
N PHE A 163 -6.28 -6.69 -18.43
CA PHE A 163 -5.64 -7.87 -17.89
C PHE A 163 -4.66 -7.54 -16.76
N VAL A 164 -3.82 -6.51 -16.89
CA VAL A 164 -2.88 -6.09 -15.83
C VAL A 164 -3.61 -5.65 -14.57
N LEU A 165 -4.65 -4.82 -14.68
CA LEU A 165 -5.46 -4.37 -13.55
C LEU A 165 -6.16 -5.56 -12.87
N THR A 166 -6.75 -6.45 -13.67
CA THR A 166 -7.40 -7.67 -13.16
C THR A 166 -6.39 -8.60 -12.48
N ALA A 167 -5.24 -8.85 -13.12
CA ALA A 167 -4.17 -9.69 -12.59
C ALA A 167 -3.59 -9.12 -11.30
N LEU A 168 -3.48 -7.79 -11.19
CA LEU A 168 -3.06 -7.13 -9.97
C LEU A 168 -4.07 -7.36 -8.84
N PHE A 169 -5.36 -7.13 -9.07
CA PHE A 169 -6.39 -7.39 -8.05
C PHE A 169 -6.39 -8.86 -7.60
N ILE A 170 -6.26 -9.79 -8.55
CA ILE A 170 -6.14 -11.22 -8.26
C ILE A 170 -4.87 -11.51 -7.46
N THR A 171 -3.74 -10.92 -7.82
CA THR A 171 -2.46 -11.13 -7.12
C THR A 171 -2.54 -10.60 -5.68
N ILE A 172 -3.03 -9.38 -5.49
CA ILE A 172 -3.27 -8.80 -4.16
C ILE A 172 -4.21 -9.69 -3.35
N PHE A 173 -5.31 -10.17 -3.96
CA PHE A 173 -6.24 -11.07 -3.29
C PHE A 173 -5.57 -12.38 -2.86
N ILE A 174 -4.78 -13.01 -3.74
CA ILE A 174 -4.05 -14.26 -3.44
C ILE A 174 -3.01 -14.03 -2.35
N GLU A 175 -2.26 -12.92 -2.39
CA GLU A 175 -1.28 -12.58 -1.37
C GLU A 175 -1.95 -12.38 0.00
N GLN A 176 -3.03 -11.59 0.05
CA GLN A 176 -3.79 -11.41 1.28
C GLN A 176 -4.38 -12.74 1.77
N TRP A 177 -4.91 -13.56 0.86
CA TRP A 177 -5.43 -14.89 1.19
C TRP A 177 -4.35 -15.77 1.81
N ARG A 178 -3.15 -15.82 1.24
CA ARG A 178 -2.02 -16.63 1.76
C ARG A 178 -1.47 -16.10 3.09
N SER A 179 -1.51 -14.79 3.31
CA SER A 179 -0.99 -14.17 4.55
C SER A 179 -1.92 -14.32 5.76
N MET A 180 -3.19 -14.64 5.54
CA MET A 180 -4.18 -14.76 6.61
C MET A 180 -4.28 -16.21 7.08
N GLU A 181 -4.17 -16.45 8.40
CA GLU A 181 -4.38 -17.77 8.98
C GLU A 181 -5.82 -18.26 8.86
N LYS A 182 -6.79 -17.34 8.88
CA LYS A 182 -8.22 -17.61 8.72
C LYS A 182 -8.78 -16.87 7.51
N HIS A 183 -9.44 -17.59 6.62
CA HIS A 183 -10.01 -17.01 5.39
C HIS A 183 -11.46 -16.54 5.54
N TYR A 184 -12.07 -16.68 6.72
CA TYR A 184 -13.46 -16.24 6.98
C TYR A 184 -13.71 -14.77 6.61
N PRO A 185 -12.83 -13.79 6.96
CA PRO A 185 -12.99 -12.40 6.53
C PRO A 185 -13.05 -12.22 5.00
N ALA A 186 -12.24 -12.99 4.26
CA ALA A 186 -12.20 -12.92 2.80
C ALA A 186 -13.47 -13.48 2.16
N ILE A 187 -13.96 -14.62 2.66
CA ILE A 187 -15.21 -15.25 2.20
C ILE A 187 -16.41 -14.35 2.52
N MET A 188 -16.48 -13.83 3.75
CA MET A 188 -17.53 -12.91 4.16
C MET A 188 -17.52 -11.64 3.30
N GLY A 189 -16.34 -11.08 3.03
CA GLY A 189 -16.17 -9.96 2.12
C GLY A 189 -16.72 -10.23 0.72
N ALA A 190 -16.44 -11.41 0.16
CA ALA A 190 -16.94 -11.81 -1.15
C ALA A 190 -18.48 -11.93 -1.17
N VAL A 191 -19.06 -12.59 -0.16
CA VAL A 191 -20.53 -12.78 -0.05
C VAL A 191 -21.24 -11.44 0.13
N VAL A 192 -20.75 -10.58 1.03
CA VAL A 192 -21.36 -9.27 1.29
C VAL A 192 -21.23 -8.37 0.06
N THR A 193 -20.10 -8.39 -0.62
CA THR A 193 -19.91 -7.62 -1.86
C THR A 193 -20.87 -8.10 -2.96
N ALA A 194 -21.03 -9.42 -3.14
CA ALA A 194 -21.98 -9.97 -4.10
C ALA A 194 -23.43 -9.59 -3.74
N ALA A 195 -23.80 -9.66 -2.46
CA ALA A 195 -25.12 -9.24 -1.99
C ALA A 195 -25.36 -7.74 -2.23
N SER A 196 -24.39 -6.88 -1.89
CA SER A 196 -24.47 -5.44 -2.16
C SER A 196 -24.53 -5.12 -3.65
N LEU A 197 -23.87 -5.89 -4.51
CA LEU A 197 -23.94 -5.72 -5.96
C LEU A 197 -25.36 -5.99 -6.48
N VAL A 198 -26.01 -7.04 -5.97
CA VAL A 198 -27.39 -7.40 -6.32
C VAL A 198 -28.39 -6.37 -5.78
N LEU A 199 -28.20 -5.89 -4.55
CA LEU A 199 -29.13 -5.00 -3.86
C LEU A 199 -29.00 -3.52 -4.26
N CYS A 200 -27.78 -3.02 -4.43
CA CYS A 200 -27.48 -1.60 -4.64
C CYS A 200 -27.09 -1.27 -6.09
N GLY A 201 -26.92 -2.27 -6.95
CA GLY A 201 -26.53 -2.10 -8.35
C GLY A 201 -25.04 -1.78 -8.55
N LYS A 202 -24.61 -1.84 -9.82
CA LYS A 202 -23.18 -1.77 -10.21
C LYS A 202 -22.50 -0.45 -9.86
N GLU A 203 -23.23 0.65 -9.77
CA GLU A 203 -22.65 1.98 -9.58
C GLU A 203 -22.44 2.34 -8.10
N ASN A 204 -23.25 1.79 -7.20
CA ASN A 204 -23.30 2.24 -5.80
C ASN A 204 -22.96 1.13 -4.78
N PHE A 205 -22.61 -0.08 -5.21
CA PHE A 205 -22.40 -1.20 -4.28
C PHE A 205 -21.17 -1.10 -3.39
N ILE A 206 -20.13 -0.34 -3.79
CA ILE A 206 -18.83 -0.31 -3.09
C ILE A 206 -18.98 0.20 -1.66
N ILE A 207 -19.61 1.35 -1.45
CA ILE A 207 -19.72 1.96 -0.11
C ILE A 207 -20.56 1.10 0.84
N PRO A 208 -21.79 0.65 0.48
CA PRO A 208 -22.59 -0.25 1.30
C PRO A 208 -21.86 -1.56 1.63
N ALA A 209 -21.18 -2.17 0.66
CA ALA A 209 -20.40 -3.38 0.89
C ALA A 209 -19.31 -3.16 1.92
N MET A 210 -18.51 -2.09 1.77
CA MET A 210 -17.42 -1.79 2.70
C MET A 210 -17.94 -1.52 4.12
N VAL A 211 -19.02 -0.75 4.28
CA VAL A 211 -19.62 -0.47 5.59
C VAL A 211 -20.15 -1.75 6.24
N ALA A 212 -20.87 -2.59 5.48
CA ALA A 212 -21.40 -3.84 5.98
C ALA A 212 -20.30 -4.82 6.40
N ILE A 213 -19.23 -4.95 5.61
CA ILE A 213 -18.06 -5.77 5.95
C ILE A 213 -17.41 -5.27 7.25
N LEU A 214 -17.24 -3.96 7.38
CA LEU A 214 -16.62 -3.36 8.58
C LEU A 214 -17.45 -3.61 9.83
N LEU A 215 -18.77 -3.43 9.75
CA LEU A 215 -19.70 -3.71 10.85
C LEU A 215 -19.66 -5.18 11.25
N LEU A 216 -19.71 -6.10 10.27
CA LEU A 216 -19.66 -7.53 10.53
C LEU A 216 -18.33 -7.96 11.15
N LEU A 217 -17.20 -7.42 10.69
CA LEU A 217 -15.88 -7.68 11.28
C LEU A 217 -15.76 -7.13 12.71
N CYS A 218 -16.33 -5.96 12.98
CA CYS A 218 -16.38 -5.40 14.33
C CYS A 218 -17.23 -6.24 15.28
N ILE A 219 -18.34 -6.81 14.80
CA ILE A 219 -19.22 -7.69 15.59
C ILE A 219 -18.52 -9.04 15.88
N HIS A 220 -17.82 -9.62 14.91
CA HIS A 220 -17.14 -10.92 15.05
C HIS A 220 -15.69 -10.79 15.53
N LYS A 221 -15.34 -9.67 16.18
CA LYS A 221 -13.96 -9.35 16.57
C LYS A 221 -13.31 -10.42 17.47
N GLU A 222 -14.08 -11.12 18.29
CA GLU A 222 -13.57 -12.19 19.18
C GLU A 222 -13.16 -13.46 18.41
N GLU A 223 -13.86 -13.84 17.35
CA GLU A 223 -13.50 -14.98 16.49
C GLU A 223 -12.27 -14.68 15.61
N VAL A 224 -12.06 -13.39 15.32
CA VAL A 224 -10.94 -12.87 14.52
C VAL A 224 -9.68 -12.64 15.38
N SER A 225 -9.80 -12.34 16.68
CA SER A 225 -8.67 -11.97 17.56
C SER A 225 -8.07 -13.12 18.39
N HIS A 226 -8.74 -14.28 18.48
CA HIS A 226 -8.30 -15.41 19.32
C HIS A 226 -7.86 -16.67 18.54
N GLY A 227 -7.47 -16.55 17.28
CA GLY A 227 -6.76 -17.64 16.59
C GLY A 227 -5.63 -17.06 15.79
#